data_AF-A0A2G5I5X0-F1
#
_entry.id   AF-A0A2G5I5X0-F1
#
_cell.length_a   1.000
_cell.length_b   1.000
_cell.length_c   1.000
_cell.angle_alpha   90.00
_cell.angle_beta   90.00
_cell.angle_gamma   90.00
#
_symmetry.space_group_name_H-M   'P 1'
#
loop_
_entity.id
_entity.type
_entity.pdbx_description
1 polymer ?
#
loop_
_entity_poly.entity_id
_entity_poly.type
_entity_poly.pdbx_seq_one_letter_code
_entity_poly.pdbx_strand_id
1 'polypeptide(L)'
;MYFKLIAVLLLCHLAMLVQAIPRNRLCVKIGVTVPESASNSTPGTALDPRAPATSYKSAVRKGRNLWEIMNDPFKTTQATWTAADVQKWGWAVKSDQNIEVFKDKTSGLEQPLAWLQVSPATSLTVRLEHNSDVKVDGVEYPATHAEYCGVYNPAKGILIASDRHSPAYRKSTTTSLRKAPLPLLQNWSDLTFLSWQHLAAAHQEQQAPLRYIFVRGITNRNTQQLIMEAMHVDGFKSELALPWPNFWMFTPNDKDGSISEPFLAVLGTENFGGIAFLLAQHQAACGRKTIKSIRIWGDGGKSPVLHGMVDVQ
;
A
#
# COMPACT_ATOMS: atom_id res chain seq x y z
N MET A 1 -4.71 62.24 11.94
CA MET A 1 -5.06 62.04 10.52
C MET A 1 -4.05 61.05 9.92
N TYR A 2 -4.16 59.74 10.18
CA TYR A 2 -3.44 58.63 9.51
C TYR A 2 -3.79 57.26 10.13
N PHE A 3 -5.08 56.95 10.35
CA PHE A 3 -5.49 55.65 10.93
C PHE A 3 -6.80 55.08 10.37
N LYS A 4 -7.30 55.60 9.24
CA LYS A 4 -8.53 55.12 8.59
C LYS A 4 -8.34 54.58 7.17
N LEU A 5 -7.10 54.51 6.64
CA LEU A 5 -6.84 54.09 5.26
C LEU A 5 -6.25 52.67 5.09
N ILE A 6 -6.02 51.93 6.18
CA ILE A 6 -5.48 50.55 6.10
C ILE A 6 -6.58 49.48 6.28
N ALA A 7 -7.75 49.84 6.84
CA ALA A 7 -8.84 48.89 7.08
C ALA A 7 -9.73 48.60 5.85
N VAL A 8 -9.62 49.39 4.77
CA VAL A 8 -10.48 49.23 3.57
C VAL A 8 -9.81 48.37 2.49
N LEU A 9 -8.49 48.16 2.54
CA LEU A 9 -7.76 47.31 1.59
C LEU A 9 -7.70 45.82 2.01
N LEU A 10 -8.01 45.48 3.27
CA LEU A 10 -8.08 44.08 3.73
C LEU A 10 -9.45 43.42 3.55
N LEU A 11 -10.49 44.18 3.18
CA LEU A 11 -11.86 43.67 2.98
C LEU A 11 -12.21 43.40 1.50
N CYS A 12 -11.31 43.70 0.56
CA CYS A 12 -11.50 43.43 -0.88
C CYS A 12 -10.85 42.12 -1.38
N HIS A 13 -10.38 41.25 -0.48
CA HIS A 13 -9.93 39.88 -0.83
C HIS A 13 -10.76 38.78 -0.18
N LEU A 14 -11.88 39.12 0.47
CA LEU A 14 -12.79 38.16 1.11
C LEU A 14 -14.22 38.26 0.54
N ALA A 15 -14.35 38.36 -0.78
CA ALA A 15 -15.65 38.26 -1.45
C ALA A 15 -15.47 37.89 -2.94
N MET A 16 -14.94 36.69 -3.20
CA MET A 16 -14.97 36.09 -4.54
C MET A 16 -15.67 34.74 -4.45
N LEU A 17 -16.95 34.78 -4.80
CA LEU A 17 -17.78 33.72 -5.36
C LEU A 17 -17.45 32.27 -4.95
N VAL A 18 -18.09 31.79 -3.88
CA VAL A 18 -18.50 30.38 -3.82
C VAL A 18 -19.77 30.26 -4.66
N GLN A 19 -19.61 30.17 -5.97
CA GLN A 19 -20.67 29.59 -6.80
C GLN A 19 -20.61 28.07 -6.60
N ALA A 20 -21.67 27.54 -5.99
CA ALA A 20 -21.88 26.11 -5.85
C ALA A 20 -21.92 25.46 -7.24
N ILE A 21 -20.86 24.74 -7.59
CA ILE A 21 -20.82 23.89 -8.77
C ILE A 21 -21.72 22.66 -8.49
N PRO A 22 -22.61 22.25 -9.41
CA PRO A 22 -23.50 21.12 -9.17
C PRO A 22 -22.68 19.84 -8.96
N ARG A 23 -22.88 19.19 -7.81
CA ARG A 23 -22.44 17.81 -7.59
C ARG A 23 -23.20 16.90 -8.54
N ASN A 24 -22.63 16.57 -9.69
CA ASN A 24 -23.08 15.43 -10.48
C ASN A 24 -22.80 14.16 -9.66
N ARG A 25 -23.81 13.73 -8.91
CA ARG A 25 -23.84 12.42 -8.26
C ARG A 25 -23.85 11.37 -9.37
N LEU A 26 -22.79 10.58 -9.47
CA LEU A 26 -22.88 9.26 -10.08
C LEU A 26 -23.88 8.45 -9.25
N CYS A 27 -25.10 8.32 -9.78
CA CYS A 27 -26.15 7.51 -9.20
C CYS A 27 -25.83 6.04 -9.50
N VAL A 28 -25.10 5.38 -8.61
CA VAL A 28 -24.93 3.92 -8.63
C VAL A 28 -26.08 3.31 -7.85
N LYS A 29 -26.89 2.48 -8.51
CA LYS A 29 -27.98 1.74 -7.89
C LYS A 29 -27.42 0.79 -6.84
N ILE A 30 -27.75 1.03 -5.58
CA ILE A 30 -27.42 0.18 -4.45
C ILE A 30 -28.33 -1.05 -4.53
N GLY A 31 -27.75 -2.20 -4.90
CA GLY A 31 -28.38 -3.49 -4.67
C GLY A 31 -28.23 -3.85 -3.19
N VAL A 32 -29.29 -3.69 -2.41
CA VAL A 32 -29.36 -4.18 -1.03
C VAL A 32 -29.91 -5.59 -1.07
N THR A 33 -29.09 -6.58 -0.69
CA THR A 33 -29.47 -7.80 0.04
C THR A 33 -28.23 -8.67 0.22
N VAL A 34 -27.75 -8.80 1.47
CA VAL A 34 -27.00 -9.97 1.92
C VAL A 34 -27.74 -10.50 3.14
N PRO A 35 -28.22 -11.76 3.13
CA PRO A 35 -28.76 -12.37 4.33
C PRO A 35 -27.63 -12.72 5.28
N GLU A 36 -27.81 -12.30 6.53
CA GLU A 36 -27.05 -12.71 7.68
C GLU A 36 -27.35 -14.19 8.00
N SER A 37 -26.33 -15.06 8.03
CA SER A 37 -26.44 -16.33 8.74
C SER A 37 -25.08 -16.84 9.24
N ALA A 38 -24.92 -16.68 10.55
CA ALA A 38 -24.41 -17.63 11.54
C ALA A 38 -23.13 -18.43 11.28
N SER A 39 -22.19 -18.21 12.21
CA SER A 39 -21.09 -19.08 12.61
C SER A 39 -21.48 -20.54 12.79
N ASN A 40 -20.64 -21.45 12.30
CA ASN A 40 -20.33 -22.69 12.99
C ASN A 40 -18.92 -23.16 12.65
N SER A 41 -18.14 -23.38 13.71
CA SER A 41 -16.77 -23.89 13.71
C SER A 41 -16.75 -25.40 13.49
N THR A 42 -15.94 -25.86 12.53
CA THR A 42 -15.55 -27.28 12.41
C THR A 42 -14.02 -27.38 12.34
N PRO A 43 -13.37 -28.37 12.98
CA PRO A 43 -11.93 -28.39 13.17
C PRO A 43 -11.18 -28.94 11.96
N GLY A 44 -10.02 -28.33 11.68
CA GLY A 44 -8.82 -29.03 11.22
C GLY A 44 -8.89 -29.76 9.89
N THR A 45 -9.10 -29.05 8.78
CA THR A 45 -8.69 -29.58 7.47
C THR A 45 -7.23 -29.21 7.23
N ALA A 46 -6.39 -30.23 6.98
CA ALA A 46 -4.96 -30.08 6.72
C ALA A 46 -4.73 -29.07 5.59
N LEU A 47 -3.97 -28.01 5.90
CA LEU A 47 -3.55 -27.01 4.92
C LEU A 47 -2.62 -27.68 3.90
N ASP A 48 -3.02 -27.69 2.63
CA ASP A 48 -2.18 -28.03 1.47
C ASP A 48 -0.82 -27.28 1.59
N PRO A 49 0.31 -27.88 1.18
CA PRO A 49 1.63 -27.37 1.53
C PRO A 49 1.81 -25.97 0.93
N ARG A 50 1.90 -24.98 1.83
CA ARG A 50 2.31 -23.60 1.52
C ARG A 50 3.59 -23.67 0.69
N ALA A 51 3.73 -22.78 -0.30
CA ALA A 51 4.96 -22.62 -1.06
C ALA A 51 6.19 -22.65 -0.11
N PRO A 52 7.31 -23.30 -0.51
CA PRO A 52 8.46 -23.44 0.36
C PRO A 52 8.92 -22.08 0.88
N ALA A 53 9.29 -22.03 2.16
CA ALA A 53 9.73 -20.81 2.82
C ALA A 53 10.88 -20.16 2.02
N THR A 54 10.76 -18.86 1.76
CA THR A 54 11.81 -18.11 1.09
C THR A 54 12.98 -17.96 2.06
N SER A 55 14.18 -18.38 1.66
CA SER A 55 15.37 -18.22 2.51
C SER A 55 15.84 -16.77 2.54
N TYR A 56 16.55 -16.38 3.61
CA TYR A 56 17.15 -15.06 3.76
C TYR A 56 18.02 -14.65 2.56
N LYS A 57 18.93 -15.54 2.12
CA LYS A 57 19.75 -15.34 0.92
C LYS A 57 18.92 -15.10 -0.34
N SER A 58 17.77 -15.76 -0.48
CA SER A 58 16.85 -15.53 -1.61
C SER A 58 16.16 -14.18 -1.50
N ALA A 59 15.77 -13.76 -0.29
CA ALA A 59 15.23 -12.43 -0.03
C ALA A 59 16.26 -11.35 -0.35
N VAL A 60 17.51 -11.48 0.11
CA VAL A 60 18.62 -10.56 -0.22
C VAL A 60 18.81 -10.45 -1.74
N ARG A 61 18.87 -11.59 -2.46
CA ARG A 61 19.02 -11.59 -3.92
C ARG A 61 17.87 -10.86 -4.61
N LYS A 62 16.63 -11.15 -4.20
CA LYS A 62 15.45 -10.47 -4.75
C LYS A 62 15.47 -8.97 -4.45
N GLY A 63 15.82 -8.60 -3.21
CA GLY A 63 15.99 -7.21 -2.81
C GLY A 63 17.03 -6.47 -3.62
N ARG A 64 18.17 -7.10 -3.91
CA ARG A 64 19.21 -6.53 -4.79
C ARG A 64 18.67 -6.21 -6.17
N ASN A 65 17.96 -7.16 -6.78
CA ASN A 65 17.33 -6.94 -8.08
C ASN A 65 16.31 -5.79 -8.03
N LEU A 66 15.47 -5.75 -6.99
CA LEU A 66 14.48 -4.69 -6.78
C LEU A 66 15.14 -3.32 -6.59
N TRP A 67 16.24 -3.27 -5.84
CA TRP A 67 17.03 -2.07 -5.66
C TRP A 67 17.63 -1.57 -6.97
N GLU A 68 18.17 -2.47 -7.79
CA GLU A 68 18.71 -2.13 -9.11
C GLU A 68 17.63 -1.56 -10.04
N ILE A 69 16.46 -2.20 -10.17
CA ILE A 69 15.40 -1.70 -11.08
C ILE A 69 14.81 -0.35 -10.62
N MET A 70 14.81 -0.04 -9.32
CA MET A 70 14.38 1.28 -8.83
C MET A 70 15.39 2.37 -9.17
N ASN A 71 16.68 2.04 -9.07
CA ASN A 71 17.76 3.02 -9.21
C ASN A 71 18.31 3.13 -10.63
N ASP A 72 17.96 2.20 -11.54
CA ASP A 72 18.34 2.24 -12.95
C ASP A 72 17.09 2.25 -13.86
N PRO A 73 16.76 3.38 -14.51
CA PRO A 73 15.56 3.50 -15.34
C PRO A 73 15.60 2.59 -16.57
N PHE A 74 16.77 2.11 -17.00
CA PHE A 74 16.89 1.19 -18.14
C PHE A 74 16.62 -0.26 -17.75
N LYS A 75 16.57 -0.58 -16.45
CA LYS A 75 16.28 -1.92 -15.94
C LYS A 75 14.81 -2.16 -15.64
N THR A 76 13.95 -1.17 -15.87
CA THR A 76 12.50 -1.27 -15.62
C THR A 76 11.70 -0.70 -16.77
N THR A 77 10.61 -1.38 -17.13
CA THR A 77 9.63 -0.85 -18.09
C THR A 77 8.60 -0.04 -17.34
N GLN A 78 8.33 1.18 -17.80
CA GLN A 78 7.27 2.01 -17.24
C GLN A 78 5.90 1.40 -17.55
N ALA A 79 5.03 1.32 -16.55
CA ALA A 79 3.68 0.83 -16.72
C ALA A 79 2.83 1.82 -17.52
N THR A 80 2.00 1.30 -18.42
CA THR A 80 1.14 2.08 -19.32
C THR A 80 -0.35 1.92 -19.00
N TRP A 81 -0.67 1.35 -17.84
CA TRP A 81 -2.04 1.14 -17.41
C TRP A 81 -2.79 2.46 -17.19
N THR A 82 -4.09 2.42 -17.46
CA THR A 82 -5.00 3.55 -17.29
C THR A 82 -6.17 3.20 -16.36
N ALA A 83 -6.96 4.19 -15.97
CA ALA A 83 -8.18 3.96 -15.20
C ALA A 83 -9.19 3.06 -15.93
N ALA A 84 -9.22 3.08 -17.26
CA ALA A 84 -10.09 2.21 -18.06
C ALA A 84 -9.66 0.74 -17.98
N ASP A 85 -8.36 0.47 -17.82
CA ASP A 85 -7.83 -0.89 -17.71
C ASP A 85 -8.27 -1.59 -16.42
N VAL A 86 -8.53 -0.84 -15.35
CA VAL A 86 -9.01 -1.38 -14.07
C VAL A 86 -10.28 -2.20 -14.27
N GLN A 87 -11.31 -1.59 -14.89
CA GLN A 87 -12.57 -2.28 -15.17
C GLN A 87 -12.42 -3.34 -16.27
N LYS A 88 -11.63 -3.05 -17.31
CA LYS A 88 -11.33 -4.01 -18.39
C LYS A 88 -10.80 -5.34 -17.84
N TRP A 89 -9.97 -5.28 -16.80
CA TRP A 89 -9.36 -6.44 -16.15
C TRP A 89 -10.12 -6.91 -14.90
N GLY A 90 -11.42 -6.63 -14.80
CA GLY A 90 -12.30 -7.25 -13.82
C GLY A 90 -12.21 -6.69 -12.39
N TRP A 91 -11.57 -5.53 -12.21
CA TRP A 91 -11.49 -4.87 -10.91
C TRP A 91 -12.63 -3.86 -10.70
N ALA A 92 -13.28 -3.97 -9.54
CA ALA A 92 -14.17 -2.96 -9.00
C ALA A 92 -13.40 -2.08 -8.00
N VAL A 93 -13.61 -0.76 -8.07
CA VAL A 93 -13.06 0.21 -7.12
C VAL A 93 -14.18 0.68 -6.19
N LYS A 94 -13.97 0.54 -4.89
CA LYS A 94 -14.83 1.13 -3.85
C LYS A 94 -13.99 2.11 -3.05
N SER A 95 -14.56 3.26 -2.72
CA SER A 95 -13.93 4.24 -1.85
C SER A 95 -14.90 4.74 -0.80
N ASP A 96 -14.39 4.95 0.40
CA ASP A 96 -15.18 5.49 1.50
C ASP A 96 -14.28 6.24 2.51
N GLN A 97 -14.94 6.94 3.44
CA GLN A 97 -14.30 7.59 4.58
C GLN A 97 -14.28 6.69 5.82
N ASN A 98 -14.62 5.40 5.67
CA ASN A 98 -14.52 4.42 6.74
C ASN A 98 -13.08 3.94 6.85
N ILE A 99 -12.31 4.63 7.67
CA ILE A 99 -10.88 4.37 7.79
C ILE A 99 -10.62 3.57 9.05
N GLU A 100 -10.67 2.24 8.90
CA GLU A 100 -10.52 1.28 10.01
C GLU A 100 -9.22 1.46 10.78
N VAL A 101 -8.12 1.85 10.13
CA VAL A 101 -6.82 2.09 10.79
C VAL A 101 -6.88 3.20 11.84
N PHE A 102 -7.84 4.12 11.77
CA PHE A 102 -8.05 5.13 12.84
C PHE A 102 -9.08 4.72 13.89
N LYS A 103 -9.88 3.68 13.62
CA LYS A 103 -10.91 3.17 14.54
C LYS A 103 -10.34 2.08 15.43
N ASP A 104 -9.50 1.23 14.85
CA ASP A 104 -8.78 0.17 15.54
C ASP A 104 -7.57 0.78 16.28
N LYS A 105 -7.71 0.99 17.59
CA LYS A 105 -6.62 1.47 18.46
C LYS A 105 -5.52 0.43 18.71
N THR A 106 -5.65 -0.76 18.12
CA THR A 106 -4.67 -1.84 18.19
C THR A 106 -3.97 -2.06 16.84
N SER A 107 -4.11 -1.10 15.92
CA SER A 107 -3.53 -1.19 14.58
C SER A 107 -2.02 -0.99 14.57
N GLY A 108 -1.43 -0.49 15.67
CA GLY A 108 0.00 -0.18 15.77
C GLY A 108 0.42 1.06 14.97
N LEU A 109 -0.54 1.77 14.35
CA LEU A 109 -0.31 2.90 13.46
C LEU A 109 -0.72 4.25 14.07
N GLU A 110 -1.36 4.25 15.23
CA GLU A 110 -1.94 5.44 15.86
C GLU A 110 -0.86 6.49 16.14
N GLN A 111 0.23 6.05 16.79
CA GLN A 111 1.34 6.94 17.15
C GLN A 111 2.11 7.47 15.92
N PRO A 112 2.53 6.65 14.94
CA PRO A 112 3.22 7.19 13.76
C PRO A 112 2.33 8.08 12.90
N LEU A 113 1.03 7.78 12.77
CA LEU A 113 0.11 8.64 12.02
C LEU A 113 -0.17 9.96 12.75
N ALA A 114 -0.29 9.94 14.08
CA ALA A 114 -0.40 11.15 14.89
C ALA A 114 0.87 12.02 14.77
N TRP A 115 2.05 11.40 14.81
CA TRP A 115 3.33 12.10 14.60
C TRP A 115 3.39 12.82 13.24
N LEU A 116 2.84 12.21 12.20
CA LEU A 116 2.72 12.79 10.85
C LEU A 116 1.50 13.72 10.66
N GLN A 117 0.69 13.91 11.70
CA GLN A 117 -0.54 14.71 11.68
C GLN A 117 -1.51 14.23 10.59
N VAL A 118 -1.62 12.91 10.41
CA VAL A 118 -2.59 12.28 9.50
C VAL A 118 -3.90 12.11 10.23
N SER A 119 -5.00 12.53 9.61
CA SER A 119 -6.34 12.39 10.19
C SER A 119 -7.29 11.70 9.22
N PRO A 120 -8.35 11.03 9.73
CA PRO A 120 -9.40 10.45 8.90
C PRO A 120 -10.02 11.46 7.92
N ALA A 121 -10.18 12.72 8.34
CA ALA A 121 -10.81 13.77 7.53
C ALA A 121 -10.03 14.12 6.26
N THR A 122 -8.73 13.80 6.23
CA THR A 122 -7.82 14.05 5.10
C THR A 122 -7.44 12.78 4.34
N SER A 123 -8.12 11.68 4.64
CA SER A 123 -7.79 10.36 4.14
C SER A 123 -8.99 9.68 3.49
N LEU A 124 -8.72 8.74 2.60
CA LEU A 124 -9.73 7.91 1.96
C LEU A 124 -9.27 6.45 1.95
N THR A 125 -10.18 5.54 2.30
CA THR A 125 -9.99 4.12 2.08
C THR A 125 -10.35 3.81 0.64
N VAL A 126 -9.51 3.05 -0.06
CA VAL A 126 -9.80 2.49 -1.37
C VAL A 126 -9.65 0.98 -1.30
N ARG A 127 -10.70 0.29 -1.73
CA ARG A 127 -10.77 -1.17 -1.84
C ARG A 127 -10.94 -1.55 -3.32
N LEU A 128 -10.01 -2.35 -3.80
CA LEU A 128 -9.97 -2.89 -5.14
C LEU A 128 -10.31 -4.36 -5.05
N GLU A 129 -11.41 -4.78 -5.68
CA GLU A 129 -11.90 -6.16 -5.65
C GLU A 129 -11.91 -6.73 -7.06
N HIS A 130 -11.23 -7.85 -7.28
CA HIS A 130 -11.29 -8.57 -8.56
C HIS A 130 -12.47 -9.55 -8.54
N ASN A 131 -13.67 -9.02 -8.74
CA ASN A 131 -14.94 -9.73 -8.51
C ASN A 131 -15.78 -9.93 -9.79
N SER A 132 -15.24 -9.60 -10.96
CA SER A 132 -15.93 -9.74 -12.25
C SER A 132 -15.20 -10.71 -13.16
N ASP A 133 -15.97 -11.63 -13.75
CA ASP A 133 -15.50 -12.44 -14.89
C ASP A 133 -15.42 -11.52 -16.12
N VAL A 134 -14.30 -11.56 -16.84
CA VAL A 134 -14.10 -10.72 -18.04
C VAL A 134 -13.53 -11.53 -19.19
N LYS A 135 -13.89 -11.12 -20.41
CA LYS A 135 -13.32 -11.66 -21.64
C LYS A 135 -12.46 -10.58 -22.32
N VAL A 136 -11.17 -10.84 -22.47
CA VAL A 136 -10.23 -9.93 -23.15
C VAL A 136 -9.55 -10.69 -24.27
N ASP A 137 -9.64 -10.18 -25.50
CA ASP A 137 -9.02 -10.77 -26.69
C ASP A 137 -9.34 -12.26 -26.90
N GLY A 138 -10.59 -12.64 -26.60
CA GLY A 138 -11.09 -14.01 -26.74
C GLY A 138 -10.75 -14.95 -25.57
N VAL A 139 -9.94 -14.51 -24.61
CA VAL A 139 -9.57 -15.27 -23.42
C VAL A 139 -10.49 -14.90 -22.25
N GLU A 140 -11.05 -15.92 -21.59
CA GLU A 140 -11.85 -15.76 -20.37
C GLU A 140 -10.94 -15.67 -19.13
N TYR A 141 -11.14 -14.64 -18.33
CA TYR A 141 -10.47 -14.41 -17.06
C TYR A 141 -11.51 -14.40 -15.94
N PRO A 142 -11.61 -15.48 -15.14
CA PRO A 142 -12.57 -15.55 -14.06
C PRO A 142 -12.19 -14.62 -12.89
N ALA A 143 -13.19 -14.20 -12.14
CA ALA A 143 -13.03 -13.49 -10.89
C ALA A 143 -12.18 -14.30 -9.91
N THR A 144 -11.04 -13.73 -9.54
CA THR A 144 -10.13 -14.36 -8.55
C THR A 144 -10.54 -14.08 -7.10
N HIS A 145 -11.45 -13.14 -6.86
CA HIS A 145 -11.76 -12.60 -5.53
C HIS A 145 -10.53 -12.06 -4.79
N ALA A 146 -9.54 -11.60 -5.57
CA ALA A 146 -8.40 -10.87 -5.07
C ALA A 146 -8.85 -9.51 -4.52
N GLU A 147 -8.09 -9.01 -3.55
CA GLU A 147 -8.40 -7.77 -2.88
C GLU A 147 -7.14 -7.00 -2.53
N TYR A 148 -7.16 -5.71 -2.86
CA TYR A 148 -6.20 -4.73 -2.36
C TYR A 148 -6.94 -3.63 -1.62
N CYS A 149 -6.59 -3.42 -0.36
CA CYS A 149 -7.14 -2.35 0.47
C CYS A 149 -6.02 -1.42 0.92
N GLY A 150 -6.25 -0.12 0.80
CA GLY A 150 -5.30 0.87 1.27
C GLY A 150 -5.96 2.18 1.69
N VAL A 151 -5.25 2.95 2.51
CA VAL A 151 -5.65 4.29 2.93
C VAL A 151 -4.71 5.29 2.29
N TYR A 152 -5.28 6.32 1.69
CA TYR A 152 -4.57 7.31 0.90
C TYR A 152 -4.72 8.67 1.57
N ASN A 153 -3.61 9.38 1.73
CA ASN A 153 -3.59 10.78 2.12
C ASN A 153 -2.68 11.55 1.13
N PRO A 154 -3.24 11.97 -0.03
CA PRO A 154 -2.49 12.72 -1.03
C PRO A 154 -1.91 14.02 -0.45
N ALA A 155 -2.61 14.66 0.48
CA ALA A 155 -2.18 15.93 1.07
C ALA A 155 -0.89 15.86 1.90
N LYS A 156 -0.61 14.68 2.47
CA LYS A 156 0.60 14.43 3.25
C LYS A 156 1.62 13.56 2.50
N GLY A 157 1.29 13.06 1.31
CA GLY A 157 2.18 12.17 0.57
C GLY A 157 2.23 10.77 1.18
N ILE A 158 1.12 10.30 1.76
CA ILE A 158 1.09 9.07 2.57
C ILE A 158 0.16 8.03 1.97
N LEU A 159 0.67 6.80 1.89
CA LEU A 159 -0.08 5.62 1.51
C LEU A 159 0.02 4.56 2.62
N ILE A 160 -1.07 3.87 2.94
CA ILE A 160 -1.09 2.77 3.91
C ILE A 160 -1.62 1.53 3.21
N ALA A 161 -0.75 0.56 2.98
CA ALA A 161 -1.11 -0.76 2.47
C ALA A 161 -1.66 -1.61 3.63
N SER A 162 -2.92 -2.05 3.52
CA SER A 162 -3.58 -2.91 4.52
C SER A 162 -3.70 -4.35 3.99
N ASP A 163 -4.80 -4.68 3.33
CA ASP A 163 -5.03 -6.03 2.80
C ASP A 163 -4.44 -6.19 1.41
N ARG A 164 -3.75 -7.32 1.16
CA ARG A 164 -3.08 -7.58 -0.12
C ARG A 164 -3.17 -9.02 -0.60
N HIS A 165 -4.38 -9.48 -0.82
CA HIS A 165 -4.65 -10.78 -1.39
C HIS A 165 -4.56 -10.71 -2.92
N SER A 166 -3.43 -11.09 -3.50
CA SER A 166 -3.23 -11.03 -4.95
C SER A 166 -4.02 -12.08 -5.73
N PRO A 167 -4.29 -11.87 -7.03
CA PRO A 167 -4.83 -12.90 -7.91
C PRO A 167 -4.01 -14.20 -7.89
N ALA A 168 -2.67 -14.09 -7.89
CA ALA A 168 -1.79 -15.24 -7.78
C ALA A 168 -1.95 -16.01 -6.45
N TYR A 169 -2.10 -15.29 -5.32
CA TYR A 169 -2.37 -15.89 -4.02
C TYR A 169 -3.75 -16.58 -3.98
N ARG A 170 -4.79 -15.95 -4.52
CA ARG A 170 -6.12 -16.57 -4.62
C ARG A 170 -6.10 -17.80 -5.49
N LYS A 171 -5.37 -17.78 -6.61
CA LYS A 171 -5.17 -18.93 -7.50
C LYS A 171 -4.46 -20.10 -6.81
N SER A 172 -3.45 -19.84 -5.99
CA SER A 172 -2.74 -20.92 -5.27
C SER A 172 -3.56 -21.53 -4.14
N THR A 173 -4.50 -20.77 -3.57
CA THR A 173 -5.33 -21.19 -2.43
C THR A 173 -6.73 -21.66 -2.80
N THR A 174 -7.16 -21.48 -4.05
CA THR A 174 -8.52 -21.82 -4.50
C THR A 174 -8.47 -22.85 -5.63
N THR A 175 -9.01 -24.05 -5.38
CA THR A 175 -8.94 -25.19 -6.32
C THR A 175 -9.54 -24.87 -7.70
N SER A 176 -10.68 -24.15 -7.74
CA SER A 176 -11.33 -23.77 -9.01
C SER A 176 -10.49 -22.84 -9.88
N LEU A 177 -9.54 -22.10 -9.31
CA LEU A 177 -8.71 -21.13 -10.02
C LEU A 177 -7.35 -21.69 -10.48
N ARG A 178 -6.95 -22.90 -10.04
CA ARG A 178 -5.59 -23.45 -10.29
C ARG A 178 -5.19 -23.44 -11.78
N LYS A 179 -6.13 -23.68 -12.69
CA LYS A 179 -5.90 -23.69 -14.15
C LYS A 179 -6.32 -22.38 -14.84
N ALA A 180 -6.96 -21.46 -14.14
CA ALA A 180 -7.43 -20.21 -14.73
C ALA A 180 -6.24 -19.29 -15.11
N PRO A 181 -6.32 -18.54 -16.21
CA PRO A 181 -5.37 -17.47 -16.46
C PRO A 181 -5.52 -16.38 -15.38
N LEU A 182 -4.43 -15.66 -15.09
CA LEU A 182 -4.47 -14.50 -14.21
C LEU A 182 -4.68 -13.23 -15.06
N PRO A 183 -5.42 -12.22 -14.57
CA PRO A 183 -5.55 -10.95 -15.26
C PRO A 183 -4.17 -10.32 -15.46
N LEU A 184 -3.97 -9.58 -16.56
CA LEU A 184 -2.67 -8.95 -16.81
C LEU A 184 -2.42 -7.79 -15.83
N LEU A 185 -3.43 -6.97 -15.58
CA LEU A 185 -3.42 -5.99 -14.50
C LEU A 185 -3.76 -6.70 -13.18
N GLN A 186 -2.73 -7.22 -12.50
CA GLN A 186 -2.89 -7.97 -11.25
C GLN A 186 -2.02 -7.47 -10.11
N ASN A 187 -1.02 -6.65 -10.40
CA ASN A 187 -0.03 -6.27 -9.40
C ASN A 187 -0.57 -5.17 -8.50
N TRP A 188 -0.24 -5.30 -7.21
CA TRP A 188 -0.55 -4.27 -6.21
C TRP A 188 0.03 -2.90 -6.59
N SER A 189 1.26 -2.86 -7.14
CA SER A 189 1.93 -1.62 -7.54
C SER A 189 1.10 -0.80 -8.53
N ASP A 190 0.67 -1.45 -9.61
CA ASP A 190 -0.09 -0.82 -10.69
C ASP A 190 -1.45 -0.29 -10.20
N LEU A 191 -2.24 -1.13 -9.53
CA LEU A 191 -3.60 -0.75 -9.08
C LEU A 191 -3.56 0.30 -7.97
N THR A 192 -2.56 0.23 -7.09
CA THR A 192 -2.34 1.22 -6.04
C THR A 192 -1.93 2.55 -6.63
N PHE A 193 -1.04 2.55 -7.63
CA PHE A 193 -0.63 3.75 -8.33
C PHE A 193 -1.82 4.39 -9.07
N LEU A 194 -2.65 3.61 -9.78
CA LEU A 194 -3.84 4.13 -10.45
C LEU A 194 -4.83 4.78 -9.46
N SER A 195 -4.98 4.18 -8.27
CA SER A 195 -5.80 4.75 -7.18
C SER A 195 -5.18 6.06 -6.65
N TRP A 196 -3.87 6.07 -6.43
CA TRP A 196 -3.13 7.28 -6.03
C TRP A 196 -3.30 8.40 -7.04
N GLN A 197 -3.09 8.12 -8.32
CA GLN A 197 -3.21 9.10 -9.41
C GLN A 197 -4.62 9.67 -9.51
N HIS A 198 -5.65 8.84 -9.39
CA HIS A 198 -7.04 9.27 -9.42
C HIS A 198 -7.36 10.24 -8.27
N LEU A 199 -6.97 9.87 -7.04
CA LEU A 199 -7.21 10.70 -5.85
C LEU A 199 -6.38 11.98 -5.86
N ALA A 200 -5.14 11.89 -6.34
CA ALA A 200 -4.29 13.04 -6.55
C ALA A 200 -4.99 14.02 -7.51
N ALA A 201 -5.39 13.59 -8.70
CA ALA A 201 -6.01 14.45 -9.72
C ALA A 201 -7.26 15.20 -9.21
N ALA A 202 -8.05 14.59 -8.31
CA ALA A 202 -9.22 15.24 -7.71
C ALA A 202 -8.87 16.42 -6.77
N HIS A 203 -7.62 16.51 -6.30
CA HIS A 203 -7.17 17.47 -5.28
C HIS A 203 -5.81 18.10 -5.64
N GLN A 204 -5.64 18.52 -6.89
CA GLN A 204 -4.35 18.94 -7.45
C GLN A 204 -3.60 20.02 -6.63
N GLU A 205 -4.32 20.98 -6.04
CA GLU A 205 -3.73 22.07 -5.24
C GLU A 205 -3.20 21.62 -3.87
N GLN A 206 -3.61 20.44 -3.40
CA GLN A 206 -3.28 19.94 -2.07
C GLN A 206 -2.26 18.80 -2.11
N GLN A 207 -1.81 18.36 -3.28
CA GLN A 207 -0.95 17.19 -3.38
C GLN A 207 0.45 17.44 -2.83
N ALA A 208 0.90 16.55 -1.95
CA ALA A 208 2.31 16.38 -1.65
C ALA A 208 2.89 15.24 -2.50
N PRO A 209 4.19 15.29 -2.87
CA PRO A 209 4.88 14.14 -3.43
C PRO A 209 4.72 12.92 -2.50
N LEU A 210 4.71 11.71 -3.07
CA LEU A 210 4.73 10.49 -2.26
C LEU A 210 5.99 10.47 -1.38
N ARG A 211 5.79 10.34 -0.06
CA ARG A 211 6.83 10.47 0.98
C ARG A 211 6.89 9.25 1.89
N TYR A 212 5.74 8.73 2.32
CA TYR A 212 5.70 7.59 3.23
C TYR A 212 4.73 6.52 2.74
N ILE A 213 5.18 5.27 2.77
CA ILE A 213 4.34 4.11 2.49
C ILE A 213 4.36 3.19 3.70
N PHE A 214 3.23 3.09 4.38
CA PHE A 214 3.03 2.18 5.49
C PHE A 214 2.62 0.80 5.00
N VAL A 215 3.13 -0.23 5.68
CA VAL A 215 2.66 -1.60 5.56
C VAL A 215 2.05 -1.98 6.89
N ARG A 216 0.72 -2.04 6.95
CA ARG A 216 -0.04 -2.44 8.14
C ARG A 216 -0.08 -3.96 8.27
N GLY A 217 0.04 -4.47 9.49
CA GLY A 217 -0.44 -5.80 9.83
C GLY A 217 0.29 -6.93 9.09
N ILE A 218 1.62 -6.92 9.09
CA ILE A 218 2.43 -8.01 8.52
C ILE A 218 2.23 -9.25 9.39
N THR A 219 1.37 -10.16 8.92
CA THR A 219 0.98 -11.42 9.59
C THR A 219 1.56 -12.67 8.91
N ASN A 220 2.14 -12.52 7.70
CA ASN A 220 2.79 -13.62 6.99
C ASN A 220 4.04 -14.06 7.78
N ARG A 221 3.99 -15.27 8.35
CA ARG A 221 5.07 -15.84 9.18
C ARG A 221 6.42 -15.88 8.48
N ASN A 222 6.46 -16.22 7.19
CA ASN A 222 7.71 -16.24 6.43
C ASN A 222 8.29 -14.83 6.30
N THR A 223 7.45 -13.83 6.01
CA THR A 223 7.88 -12.43 5.98
C THR A 223 8.35 -11.95 7.36
N GLN A 224 7.62 -12.28 8.43
CA GLN A 224 8.02 -11.93 9.80
C GLN A 224 9.38 -12.52 10.17
N GLN A 225 9.61 -13.80 9.85
CA GLN A 225 10.88 -14.47 10.09
C GLN A 225 12.03 -13.80 9.33
N LEU A 226 11.85 -13.49 8.05
CA LEU A 226 12.85 -12.81 7.24
C LEU A 226 13.18 -11.40 7.76
N ILE A 227 12.17 -10.67 8.22
CA ILE A 227 12.36 -9.33 8.81
C ILE A 227 13.11 -9.44 10.14
N MET A 228 12.73 -10.37 11.02
CA MET A 228 13.43 -10.57 12.29
C MET A 228 14.87 -11.03 12.08
N GLU A 229 15.12 -11.94 11.13
CA GLU A 229 16.46 -12.36 10.76
C GLU A 229 17.30 -11.17 10.23
N ALA A 230 16.70 -10.31 9.39
CA ALA A 230 17.37 -9.08 8.94
C ALA A 230 17.71 -8.16 10.11
N MET A 231 16.78 -7.97 11.07
CA MET A 231 17.04 -7.18 12.27
C MET A 231 18.20 -7.76 13.08
N HIS A 232 18.25 -9.09 13.26
CA HIS A 232 19.34 -9.76 14.00
C HIS A 232 20.69 -9.63 13.30
N VAL A 233 20.74 -9.80 11.98
CA VAL A 233 21.95 -9.59 11.16
C VAL A 233 22.44 -8.14 11.29
N ASP A 234 21.51 -7.18 11.32
CA ASP A 234 21.80 -5.75 11.50
C ASP A 234 22.16 -5.37 12.96
N GLY A 235 22.13 -6.33 13.88
CA GLY A 235 22.61 -6.18 15.25
C GLY A 235 21.53 -6.03 16.32
N PHE A 236 20.24 -6.15 15.98
CA PHE A 236 19.15 -6.23 16.95
C PHE A 236 19.34 -7.44 17.88
N LYS A 237 19.13 -7.25 19.18
CA LYS A 237 19.42 -8.28 20.21
C LYS A 237 18.18 -8.85 20.89
N SER A 238 17.00 -8.32 20.59
CA SER A 238 15.75 -8.78 21.17
C SER A 238 15.09 -9.84 20.28
N GLU A 239 14.36 -10.74 20.91
CA GLU A 239 13.52 -11.75 20.23
C GLU A 239 12.21 -11.16 19.70
N LEU A 240 11.82 -9.99 20.22
CA LEU A 240 10.58 -9.30 19.85
C LEU A 240 10.88 -7.91 19.30
N ALA A 241 10.20 -7.57 18.21
CA ALA A 241 10.21 -6.21 17.69
C ALA A 241 9.63 -5.23 18.72
N LEU A 242 10.29 -4.09 18.87
CA LEU A 242 9.87 -3.07 19.83
C LEU A 242 8.67 -2.26 19.28
N PRO A 243 7.84 -1.69 20.17
CA PRO A 243 6.76 -0.81 19.75
C PRO A 243 7.29 0.54 19.29
N TRP A 244 6.50 1.26 18.48
CA TRP A 244 6.75 2.66 18.19
C TRP A 244 6.85 3.48 19.50
N PRO A 245 7.76 4.47 19.62
CA PRO A 245 8.70 4.98 18.61
C PRO A 245 10.04 4.24 18.53
N ASN A 246 10.21 3.11 19.21
CA ASN A 246 11.47 2.35 19.26
C ASN A 246 11.65 1.41 18.06
N PHE A 247 11.20 1.81 16.88
CA PHE A 247 11.30 0.99 15.66
C PHE A 247 12.77 0.66 15.33
N TRP A 248 12.97 -0.46 14.64
CA TRP A 248 14.24 -0.75 13.96
C TRP A 248 14.26 -0.09 12.59
N MET A 249 15.39 0.50 12.19
CA MET A 249 15.51 1.24 10.94
C MET A 249 16.61 0.68 10.07
N PHE A 250 16.24 0.23 8.88
CA PHE A 250 17.16 -0.16 7.82
C PHE A 250 17.39 1.01 6.88
N THR A 251 18.66 1.25 6.55
CA THR A 251 19.09 2.20 5.50
C THR A 251 19.77 1.44 4.37
N PRO A 252 19.75 1.95 3.13
CA PRO A 252 20.32 1.23 2.00
C PRO A 252 21.84 1.06 2.10
N ASN A 253 22.56 1.93 2.82
CA ASN A 253 24.02 1.89 2.87
C ASN A 253 24.51 1.37 4.23
N ASP A 254 25.50 0.48 4.20
CA ASP A 254 26.30 0.09 5.36
C ASP A 254 27.39 1.14 5.67
N LYS A 255 28.11 0.93 6.78
CA LYS A 255 29.17 1.85 7.26
C LYS A 255 30.30 2.07 6.26
N ASP A 256 30.57 1.09 5.40
CA ASP A 256 31.59 1.15 4.35
C ASP A 256 31.06 1.72 3.02
N GLY A 257 29.79 2.13 2.98
CA GLY A 257 29.14 2.65 1.78
C GLY A 257 28.64 1.58 0.81
N SER A 258 28.81 0.29 1.12
CA SER A 258 28.20 -0.80 0.35
C SER A 258 26.69 -0.89 0.60
N ILE A 259 25.98 -1.59 -0.27
CA ILE A 259 24.53 -1.78 -0.10
C ILE A 259 24.24 -2.78 1.03
N SER A 260 23.45 -2.35 2.00
CA SER A 260 23.13 -3.06 3.22
C SER A 260 22.35 -4.35 2.94
N GLU A 261 22.94 -5.49 3.34
CA GLU A 261 22.31 -6.79 3.17
C GLU A 261 20.97 -6.92 3.93
N PRO A 262 20.86 -6.52 5.21
CA PRO A 262 19.59 -6.50 5.94
C PRO A 262 18.50 -5.66 5.26
N PHE A 263 18.86 -4.49 4.76
CA PHE A 263 17.94 -3.65 4.00
C PHE A 263 17.41 -4.37 2.75
N LEU A 264 18.31 -5.02 1.99
CA LEU A 264 17.93 -5.79 0.82
C LEU A 264 17.05 -7.01 1.18
N ALA A 265 17.33 -7.68 2.30
CA ALA A 265 16.51 -8.79 2.76
C ALA A 265 15.05 -8.35 3.00
N VAL A 266 14.84 -7.24 3.70
CA VAL A 266 13.51 -6.68 3.96
C VAL A 266 12.84 -6.25 2.65
N LEU A 267 13.56 -5.54 1.77
CA LEU A 267 13.06 -5.10 0.46
C LEU A 267 12.63 -6.29 -0.42
N GLY A 268 13.33 -7.42 -0.33
CA GLY A 268 13.05 -8.64 -1.07
C GLY A 268 11.78 -9.40 -0.63
N THR A 269 11.25 -9.10 0.55
CA THR A 269 10.00 -9.73 1.01
C THR A 269 8.81 -9.32 0.14
N GLU A 270 7.75 -10.13 0.15
CA GLU A 270 6.52 -9.84 -0.62
C GLU A 270 5.91 -8.49 -0.23
N ASN A 271 6.02 -8.14 1.05
CA ASN A 271 5.39 -6.95 1.59
C ASN A 271 6.03 -5.65 1.10
N PHE A 272 7.35 -5.61 0.92
CA PHE A 272 8.08 -4.42 0.49
C PHE A 272 8.42 -4.43 -1.00
N GLY A 273 8.49 -5.61 -1.65
CA GLY A 273 8.78 -5.69 -3.07
C GLY A 273 7.74 -5.00 -3.97
N GLY A 274 6.45 -5.03 -3.58
CA GLY A 274 5.41 -4.28 -4.27
C GLY A 274 5.65 -2.75 -4.25
N ILE A 275 6.25 -2.24 -3.16
CA ILE A 275 6.62 -0.83 -3.06
C ILE A 275 7.75 -0.51 -4.03
N ALA A 276 8.74 -1.39 -4.15
CA ALA A 276 9.82 -1.21 -5.10
C ALA A 276 9.31 -1.16 -6.56
N PHE A 277 8.40 -2.06 -6.93
CA PHE A 277 7.76 -2.01 -8.24
C PHE A 277 6.94 -0.74 -8.45
N LEU A 278 6.20 -0.27 -7.44
CA LEU A 278 5.47 0.99 -7.53
C LEU A 278 6.39 2.17 -7.84
N LEU A 279 7.53 2.26 -7.16
CA LEU A 279 8.50 3.34 -7.38
C LEU A 279 9.24 3.19 -8.72
N ALA A 280 9.55 1.97 -9.15
CA ALA A 280 10.29 1.69 -10.37
C ALA A 280 9.43 1.85 -11.64
N GLN A 281 8.18 1.39 -11.64
CA GLN A 281 7.34 1.29 -12.85
C GLN A 281 6.50 2.54 -13.10
N HIS A 282 6.41 3.47 -12.14
CA HIS A 282 5.61 4.69 -12.25
C HIS A 282 6.44 5.97 -12.07
N GLN A 283 7.72 5.94 -12.45
CA GLN A 283 8.65 7.07 -12.33
C GLN A 283 8.19 8.29 -13.12
N ALA A 284 7.55 8.09 -14.29
CA ALA A 284 7.05 9.19 -15.11
C ALA A 284 6.04 10.09 -14.37
N ALA A 285 5.27 9.52 -13.43
CA ALA A 285 4.26 10.24 -12.67
C ALA A 285 4.70 10.60 -11.24
N CYS A 286 5.51 9.75 -10.60
CA CYS A 286 5.99 9.98 -9.24
C CYS A 286 7.29 10.79 -9.17
N GLY A 287 7.93 11.02 -10.32
CA GLY A 287 9.35 11.37 -10.40
C GLY A 287 10.24 10.15 -10.11
N ARG A 288 11.55 10.31 -10.32
CA ARG A 288 12.52 9.29 -9.95
C ARG A 288 12.71 9.28 -8.44
N LYS A 289 12.01 8.36 -7.79
CA LYS A 289 12.06 8.18 -6.33
C LYS A 289 12.73 6.88 -5.93
N THR A 290 13.40 6.89 -4.79
CA THR A 290 14.03 5.72 -4.18
C THR A 290 13.66 5.59 -2.72
N ILE A 291 14.06 4.48 -2.11
CA ILE A 291 13.83 4.24 -0.68
C ILE A 291 14.99 4.80 0.12
N LYS A 292 14.68 5.75 1.01
CA LYS A 292 15.62 6.32 1.97
C LYS A 292 15.83 5.42 3.18
N SER A 293 14.74 4.86 3.72
CA SER A 293 14.80 3.95 4.87
C SER A 293 13.55 3.08 4.96
N ILE A 294 13.67 1.95 5.65
CA ILE A 294 12.54 1.10 6.06
C ILE A 294 12.55 1.01 7.57
N ARG A 295 11.46 1.42 8.22
CA ARG A 295 11.27 1.32 9.67
C ARG A 295 10.32 0.19 9.99
N ILE A 296 10.68 -0.67 10.93
CA ILE A 296 9.90 -1.83 11.37
C ILE A 296 9.62 -1.72 12.86
N TRP A 297 8.38 -1.99 13.27
CA TRP A 297 8.01 -2.10 14.68
C TRP A 297 6.97 -3.21 14.88
N GLY A 298 6.83 -3.66 16.12
CA GLY A 298 5.75 -4.55 16.55
C GLY A 298 4.78 -3.84 17.49
N ASP A 299 3.87 -4.60 18.10
CA ASP A 299 2.93 -4.05 19.09
C ASP A 299 3.51 -4.07 20.53
N GLY A 300 4.78 -4.43 20.70
CA GLY A 300 5.45 -4.47 22.01
C GLY A 300 4.94 -5.56 22.98
N GLY A 301 4.23 -6.57 22.49
CA GLY A 301 3.69 -7.69 23.27
C GLY A 301 3.95 -9.06 22.63
N LYS A 302 3.17 -10.08 23.01
CA LYS A 302 3.25 -11.45 22.42
C LYS A 302 2.68 -11.56 21.00
N SER A 303 2.08 -10.47 20.48
CA SER A 303 1.57 -10.41 19.11
C SER A 303 2.76 -10.47 18.14
N PRO A 304 2.82 -11.43 17.21
CA PRO A 304 3.88 -11.48 16.21
C PRO A 304 3.69 -10.45 15.09
N VAL A 305 2.62 -9.63 15.14
CA VAL A 305 2.31 -8.67 14.09
C VAL A 305 3.41 -7.61 14.01
N LEU A 306 3.93 -7.42 12.80
CA LEU A 306 4.86 -6.35 12.48
C LEU A 306 4.18 -5.31 11.62
N HIS A 307 4.69 -4.08 11.67
CA HIS A 307 4.31 -2.99 10.80
C HIS A 307 5.55 -2.38 10.19
N GLY A 308 5.39 -1.76 9.03
CA GLY A 308 6.47 -1.12 8.30
C GLY A 308 6.14 0.30 7.88
N MET A 309 7.16 1.15 7.77
CA MET A 309 7.08 2.45 7.11
C MET A 309 8.30 2.63 6.20
N VAL A 310 8.04 2.83 4.91
CA VAL A 310 9.05 3.17 3.91
C VAL A 310 9.10 4.69 3.77
N ASP A 311 10.27 5.28 3.97
CA ASP A 311 10.57 6.69 3.70
C ASP A 311 11.10 6.80 2.26
N VAL A 312 10.45 7.64 1.45
CA VAL A 312 10.70 7.78 0.02
C VAL A 312 11.30 9.16 -0.25
N GLN A 313 12.37 9.21 -1.06
CA GLN A 313 13.01 10.45 -1.51
C GLN A 313 13.02 10.54 -3.03
#